data_AF-K9PZL1-F1
#
_entry.id   AF-K9PZL1-F1
#
_cell.length_a   1.000
_cell.length_b   1.000
_cell.length_c   1.000
_cell.angle_alpha   90.00
_cell.angle_beta   90.00
_cell.angle_gamma   90.00
#
_symmetry.space_group_name_H-M   'P 1'
#
loop_
_entity.id
_entity.type
_entity.pdbx_description
1 polymer ?
#
loop_
_entity_poly.entity_id
_entity_poly.type
_entity_poly.pdbx_seq_one_letter_code
_entity_poly.pdbx_strand_id
1 'polypeptide(L)' 'MESLRLKTTVNNQGVLHIQLPEYSGEELELLLVYQPTSKLSKHQWSQRFLETSGAWQGEALHREAQEQQPPREKLL' A
#
# COMPACT_ATOMS: atom_id res chain seq x y z
N MET A 1 4.76 5.10 32.40
CA MET A 1 5.01 4.25 31.22
C MET A 1 4.32 4.90 30.05
N GLU A 2 5.07 5.57 29.19
CA GLU A 2 4.54 6.23 28.00
C GLU A 2 4.84 5.35 26.77
N SER A 3 3.91 5.25 25.82
CA SER A 3 4.05 4.36 24.67
C SER A 3 4.08 5.16 23.37
N LEU A 4 5.15 5.00 22.59
CA LEU A 4 5.29 5.62 21.27
C LEU A 4 4.93 4.61 20.17
N ARG A 5 3.91 4.90 19.37
CA ARG A 5 3.55 4.09 18.20
C ARG A 5 4.17 4.69 16.93
N LEU A 6 5.28 4.11 16.47
CA LEU A 6 5.98 4.55 15.27
C LEU A 6 5.70 3.62 14.08
N LYS A 7 5.46 4.18 12.88
CA LYS A 7 5.44 3.41 11.62
C LYS A 7 6.67 3.83 10.81
N THR A 8 7.63 2.92 10.67
CA THR A 8 8.92 3.19 10.02
C THR A 8 9.32 2.00 9.15
N THR A 9 10.35 2.20 8.33
CA THR A 9 10.85 1.19 7.39
C THR A 9 12.28 0.84 7.76
N VAL A 10 12.59 -0.45 7.80
CA VAL A 10 13.97 -0.93 7.95
C VAL A 10 14.73 -0.61 6.67
N ASN A 11 15.93 -0.04 6.79
CA ASN A 11 16.74 0.33 5.63
C ASN A 11 17.32 -0.91 4.92
N ASN A 12 17.98 -0.72 3.79
CA ASN A 12 18.57 -1.82 2.99
C ASN A 12 19.70 -2.58 3.71
N GLN A 13 20.18 -2.08 4.86
CA GLN A 13 21.19 -2.71 5.70
C GLN A 13 20.58 -3.48 6.87
N GLY A 14 19.25 -3.52 6.99
CA GLY A 14 18.58 -4.19 8.10
C GLY A 14 18.51 -3.36 9.39
N VAL A 15 18.83 -2.06 9.33
CA VAL A 15 18.85 -1.17 10.50
C VAL A 15 17.58 -0.34 10.58
N LEU A 16 16.99 -0.31 11.78
CA LEU A 16 15.84 0.53 12.13
C LEU A 16 16.33 1.79 12.84
N HIS A 17 16.10 2.97 12.26
CA HIS A 17 16.38 4.25 12.93
C HIS A 17 15.12 4.80 13.58
N ILE A 18 15.21 5.11 14.87
CA ILE A 18 14.17 5.79 15.66
C ILE A 18 14.77 7.11 16.14
N GLN A 19 14.14 8.23 15.78
CA GLN A 19 14.54 9.56 16.27
C GLN A 19 13.60 9.96 17.40
N LEU A 20 14.17 10.42 18.52
CA LEU A 20 13.46 10.85 19.72
C LEU A 20 13.83 12.31 20.03
N PRO A 21 13.23 13.31 19.35
CA PRO A 21 13.67 14.70 19.43
C PRO A 21 13.49 15.32 20.83
N GLU A 22 12.51 14.82 21.61
CA GLU A 22 12.15 15.39 22.91
C GLU A 22 13.00 14.89 24.07
N TYR A 23 13.79 13.82 23.88
CA TYR A 23 14.51 13.13 24.96
C TYR A 23 16.04 13.24 24.82
N SER A 24 16.53 14.45 24.50
CA SER A 24 17.96 14.69 24.28
C SER A 24 18.75 14.68 25.59
N GLY A 25 19.69 13.76 25.74
CA GLY A 25 20.60 13.70 26.89
C GLY A 25 20.07 12.91 28.09
N GLU A 26 18.98 12.17 27.91
CA GLU A 26 18.35 11.34 28.94
C GLU A 26 18.61 9.85 28.68
N GLU A 27 18.73 9.06 29.75
CA GLU A 27 18.83 7.61 29.67
C GLU A 27 17.42 7.01 29.64
N LEU A 28 17.12 6.23 28.60
CA LEU A 28 15.78 5.69 28.35
C LEU A 28 15.83 4.17 28.22
N GLU A 29 14.90 3.49 28.90
CA GLU A 29 14.63 2.08 28.70
C GLU A 29 13.49 1.91 27.67
N LEU A 30 13.76 1.18 26.58
CA LEU A 30 12.84 1.03 25.45
C LEU A 30 12.45 -0.44 25.26
N LEU A 31 11.15 -0.72 25.26
CA LEU A 31 10.59 -2.02 24.89
C LEU A 31 10.01 -1.96 23.47
N LEU A 32 10.62 -2.69 22.54
CA LEU A 32 10.20 -2.72 21.13
C LEU A 32 9.44 -4.01 20.81
N VAL A 33 8.19 -3.88 20.37
CA VAL A 33 7.39 -5.00 19.82
C VAL A 33 7.12 -4.70 18.36
N TYR A 34 7.51 -5.59 17.45
CA TYR A 34 7.33 -5.40 16.01
C TYR A 34 6.55 -6.54 15.37
N GLN A 35 5.81 -6.21 14.32
CA GLN A 35 5.14 -7.16 13.45
C GLN A 35 5.56 -6.84 12.01
N PRO A 36 6.18 -7.78 11.28
CA PRO A 36 6.45 -7.60 9.86
C PRO A 36 5.12 -7.37 9.12
N THR A 37 4.98 -6.21 8.51
CA THR A 37 3.90 -6.01 7.55
C THR A 37 4.40 -6.52 6.22
N SER A 38 3.75 -7.53 5.65
CA SER A 38 4.05 -7.97 4.30
C SER A 38 4.05 -6.72 3.42
N LYS A 39 5.14 -6.49 2.67
CA LYS A 39 5.15 -5.46 1.62
C LYS A 39 3.82 -5.59 0.90
N LEU A 40 3.06 -4.49 0.80
CA LEU A 40 1.89 -4.43 -0.07
C LEU A 40 2.39 -4.88 -1.44
N SER A 41 2.19 -6.17 -1.73
CA SER A 41 2.46 -6.75 -3.03
C SER A 41 1.66 -5.87 -3.97
N LYS A 42 2.35 -5.17 -4.88
CA LYS A 42 1.74 -4.35 -5.93
C LYS A 42 0.51 -5.09 -6.39
N HIS A 43 -0.70 -4.58 -6.12
CA HIS A 43 -2.00 -5.22 -6.34
C HIS A 43 -1.89 -6.52 -7.14
N GLN A 44 -1.47 -7.60 -6.48
CA GLN A 44 -1.39 -8.88 -7.15
C GLN A 44 -2.80 -9.41 -7.11
N TRP A 45 -3.37 -9.56 -8.29
CA TRP A 45 -4.62 -10.27 -8.46
C TRP A 45 -4.53 -11.59 -7.68
N SER A 46 -5.56 -11.86 -6.88
CA SER A 46 -5.60 -13.11 -6.14
C SER A 46 -5.53 -14.29 -7.12
N GLN A 47 -4.96 -15.41 -6.71
CA GLN A 47 -4.91 -16.63 -7.54
C GLN A 47 -6.30 -16.99 -8.07
N ARG A 48 -7.31 -16.86 -7.20
CA ARG A 48 -8.72 -17.04 -7.55
C ARG A 48 -9.22 -16.09 -8.65
N PHE A 49 -8.79 -14.83 -8.65
CA PHE A 49 -9.12 -13.91 -9.74
C PHE A 49 -8.47 -14.36 -11.06
N LEU A 50 -7.21 -14.77 -11.04
CA LEU A 50 -6.49 -15.25 -12.24
C LEU A 50 -7.13 -16.51 -12.82
N GLU A 51 -7.57 -17.43 -11.96
CA GLU A 51 -8.32 -18.63 -12.36
C GLU A 51 -9.69 -18.30 -12.98
N THR A 52 -10.32 -17.21 -12.52
CA THR A 52 -11.63 -16.78 -13.01
C THR A 52 -11.51 -15.93 -14.29
N SER A 53 -10.42 -15.16 -14.45
CA SER A 53 -10.19 -14.33 -15.63
C SER A 53 -9.96 -15.22 -16.86
N GLY A 54 -10.96 -15.29 -17.74
CA GLY A 54 -10.95 -16.17 -18.92
C GLY A 54 -11.88 -17.37 -18.80
N ALA A 55 -12.47 -17.63 -17.63
CA ALA A 55 -13.48 -18.67 -17.44
C ALA A 55 -14.91 -18.21 -17.80
N TRP A 56 -15.04 -17.14 -18.60
CA TRP A 56 -16.36 -16.66 -19.03
C TRP A 56 -17.04 -17.72 -19.88
N GLN A 57 -18.13 -18.28 -19.36
CA GLN A 57 -19.01 -19.19 -20.06
C GLN A 57 -20.38 -18.53 -20.15
N GLY A 58 -20.64 -17.89 -21.28
CA GLY A 58 -21.84 -17.08 -21.53
C GLY A 58 -21.84 -16.55 -22.95
N GLU A 59 -22.68 -15.55 -23.22
CA GLU A 59 -22.72 -14.87 -24.52
C GLU A 59 -21.39 -14.20 -24.84
N ALA A 60 -21.09 -14.06 -26.13
CA ALA A 60 -19.86 -13.43 -26.59
C ALA A 60 -19.78 -11.99 -26.07
N LEU A 61 -18.64 -11.61 -25.49
CA LEU A 61 -18.42 -10.24 -25.05
C LEU A 61 -18.29 -9.35 -26.29
N HIS A 62 -19.31 -8.54 -26.54
CA HIS A 62 -19.28 -7.53 -27.58
C HIS A 62 -18.74 -6.22 -27.00
N ARG A 63 -17.81 -5.59 -27.73
CA ARG A 63 -17.37 -4.24 -27.41
C ARG A 63 -18.44 -3.28 -27.94
N GLU A 64 -19.12 -2.60 -27.04
CA GLU A 64 -20.03 -1.50 -27.39
C GLU A 64 -19.29 -0.36 -28.10
N ALA A 65 -20.01 0.40 -28.91
CA ALA A 65 -19.45 1.58 -29.56
C ALA A 65 -18.96 2.57 -28.50
N GLN A 66 -17.72 3.02 -28.64
CA GLN A 66 -17.17 4.04 -27.76
C GLN A 66 -17.92 5.36 -28.00
N GLU A 67 -18.49 5.94 -26.95
CA GLU A 67 -19.16 7.22 -27.03
C GLU A 67 -18.20 8.33 -27.46
N GLN A 68 -18.72 9.33 -28.18
CA GLN A 68 -17.95 10.51 -28.50
C GLN A 68 -17.70 11.32 -27.23
N GLN A 69 -16.46 11.78 -27.08
CA GLN A 69 -16.11 12.66 -25.97
C GLN A 69 -16.96 13.94 -26.03
N PRO A 70 -17.65 14.33 -24.94
CA PRO A 70 -18.40 15.58 -24.92
C PRO A 70 -17.47 16.78 -25.08
N PRO A 71 -17.97 17.90 -25.63
CA PRO A 71 -17.20 19.13 -25.72
C PRO A 71 -16.76 19.57 -24.32
N ARG A 72 -15.46 19.83 -24.16
CA ARG A 72 -14.91 20.38 -22.91
C ARG A 72 -15.09 21.89 -22.91
N GLU A 73 -15.54 22.45 -21.78
CA GLU A 73 -15.44 23.89 -21.54
C GLU A 73 -13.96 24.29 -21.50
N LYS A 74 -13.63 25.43 -22.12
CA LYS A 74 -12.28 25.99 -21.99
C LYS A 74 -12.09 26.44 -20.55
N LEU A 75 -11.06 25.92 -19.89
CA LEU A 75 -10.59 26.48 -18.62
C LEU A 75 -10.16 27.93 -18.90
N LEU A 76 -10.82 28.88 -18.22
CA LEU A 76 -10.53 30.31 -18.26
C LEU A 76 -9.22 30.63 -17.54
#